data_AF-A0A3Q4BGM9-F1
#
_entry.id   AF-A0A3Q4BGM9-F1
#
_cell.length_a   1.000
_cell.length_b   1.000
_cell.length_c   1.000
_cell.angle_alpha   90.00
_cell.angle_beta   90.00
_cell.angle_gamma   90.00
#
_symmetry.space_group_name_H-M   'P 1'
#
loop_
_entity.id
_entity.type
_entity.pdbx_description
1 polymer ?
#
loop_
_entity_poly.entity_id
_entity_poly.type
_entity_poly.pdbx_seq_one_letter_code
_entity_poly.pdbx_strand_id
1 'polypeptide(L)'
;MGHPPLEFSDCYLDSPNFRETLKCYELELDRTSKFLKELIKDGNSVINAIKGYSLAVQKFSLTLSMFQFDTVGDSMTDDEINIAQSFQEFAGLLQEVEHDRMMLVQNASDLLIRPLEKFRKEQIGVTKEKRKKFEKESEKYYSQVDKHVNLSSKKKESQLQEADEVLDKERVNFYESSVEYVYQIHQVQDRKKFDVVEPVSAACGLPLYLFAPMWHNRGNTKHTVTVHFTAHFCTLSTAILVFGRKKKNIGCTFWTIFFFHFSFNSFLS
;
A
#
# COMPACT_ATOMS: atom_id res chain seq x y z
N MET A 1 -1.97 -8.81 21.09
CA MET A 1 -0.76 -9.32 21.74
C MET A 1 0.29 -9.52 20.64
N GLY A 2 1.44 -8.85 20.71
CA GLY A 2 2.49 -8.99 19.71
C GLY A 2 3.24 -10.32 19.86
N HIS A 3 3.81 -10.83 18.78
CA HIS A 3 4.72 -11.98 18.84
C HIS A 3 6.03 -11.56 19.54
N PRO A 4 6.70 -12.47 20.27
CA PRO A 4 8.05 -12.20 20.79
C PRO A 4 9.01 -11.87 19.62
N PRO A 5 10.03 -11.04 19.84
CA PRO A 5 10.97 -10.65 18.78
C PRO A 5 11.76 -11.87 18.27
N LEU A 6 12.10 -11.88 16.98
CA LEU A 6 13.01 -12.87 16.41
C LEU A 6 14.45 -12.42 16.65
N GLU A 7 15.09 -12.94 17.69
CA GLU A 7 16.47 -12.59 18.01
C GLU A 7 17.44 -13.27 17.04
N PHE A 8 18.45 -12.52 16.55
CA PHE A 8 19.47 -13.09 15.66
C PHE A 8 20.31 -14.17 16.35
N SER A 9 20.47 -14.10 17.68
CA SER A 9 21.16 -15.14 18.46
C SER A 9 20.45 -16.49 18.39
N ASP A 10 19.13 -16.48 18.23
CA ASP A 10 18.32 -17.71 18.20
C ASP A 10 18.43 -18.43 16.86
N CYS A 11 18.86 -17.73 15.80
CA CYS A 11 19.15 -18.33 14.48
C CYS A 11 20.23 -19.42 14.58
N TYR A 12 21.20 -19.27 15.49
CA TYR A 12 22.27 -20.25 15.68
C TYR A 12 21.79 -21.48 16.47
N LEU A 13 20.97 -21.24 17.50
CA LEU A 13 20.45 -22.30 18.38
C LEU A 13 19.39 -23.16 17.69
N ASP A 14 18.67 -22.56 16.73
CA ASP A 14 17.56 -23.16 16.00
C ASP A 14 16.58 -23.94 16.89
N SER A 15 16.24 -23.35 18.03
CA SER A 15 15.42 -24.01 19.04
C SER A 15 13.99 -24.26 18.53
N PRO A 16 13.28 -25.26 19.06
CA PRO A 16 11.86 -25.47 18.74
C PRO A 16 11.00 -24.21 18.99
N ASN A 17 11.32 -23.45 20.04
CA ASN A 17 10.63 -22.19 20.37
C ASN A 17 10.89 -21.08 19.32
N PHE A 18 12.13 -20.98 18.83
CA PHE A 18 12.46 -20.11 17.69
C PHE A 18 11.66 -20.49 16.45
N ARG A 19 11.61 -21.80 16.11
CA ARG A 19 10.84 -22.30 14.96
C ARG A 19 9.33 -22.03 15.07
N GLU A 20 8.75 -22.17 16.26
CA GLU A 20 7.35 -21.82 16.51
C GLU A 20 7.10 -20.32 16.35
N THR A 21 7.99 -19.49 16.88
CA THR A 21 7.93 -18.04 16.72
C THR A 21 8.05 -17.66 15.25
N LEU A 22 9.06 -18.17 14.53
CA LEU A 22 9.26 -17.94 13.10
C LEU A 22 8.01 -18.29 12.28
N LYS A 23 7.38 -19.44 12.56
CA LYS A 23 6.14 -19.86 11.92
C LYS A 23 4.99 -18.87 12.15
N CYS A 24 4.92 -18.22 13.32
CA CYS A 24 3.92 -17.18 13.57
C CYS A 24 4.13 -15.97 12.64
N TYR A 25 5.37 -15.52 12.46
CA TYR A 25 5.70 -14.43 11.54
C TYR A 25 5.41 -14.81 10.07
N GLU A 26 5.67 -16.05 9.67
CA GLU A 26 5.32 -16.56 8.34
C GLU A 26 3.82 -16.50 8.07
N LEU A 27 3.00 -16.91 9.05
CA LEU A 27 1.54 -16.83 8.95
C LEU A 27 1.05 -15.38 8.86
N GLU A 28 1.65 -14.46 9.61
CA GLU A 28 1.33 -13.03 9.50
C GLU A 28 1.68 -12.46 8.11
N LEU A 29 2.84 -12.86 7.56
CA LEU A 29 3.29 -12.45 6.24
C LEU A 29 2.34 -12.96 5.15
N ASP A 30 1.88 -14.20 5.24
CA ASP A 30 0.92 -14.77 4.30
C ASP A 30 -0.45 -14.10 4.39
N ARG A 31 -0.94 -13.81 5.60
CA ARG A 31 -2.18 -13.03 5.81
C ARG A 31 -2.06 -11.64 5.19
N THR A 32 -0.94 -10.95 5.45
CA THR A 32 -0.66 -9.63 4.88
C THR A 32 -0.62 -9.70 3.35
N SER A 33 0.04 -10.71 2.78
CA SER A 33 0.13 -10.89 1.33
C SER A 33 -1.21 -11.13 0.66
N LYS A 34 -2.13 -11.86 1.31
CA LYS A 34 -3.49 -12.11 0.82
C LYS A 34 -4.34 -10.85 0.90
N PHE A 35 -4.30 -10.16 2.04
CA PHE A 35 -5.01 -8.90 2.25
C PHE A 35 -4.62 -7.87 1.19
N LEU A 36 -3.31 -7.64 0.98
CA LEU A 36 -2.84 -6.68 -0.02
C LEU A 36 -3.26 -7.06 -1.44
N LYS A 37 -3.29 -8.36 -1.77
CA LYS A 37 -3.74 -8.83 -3.09
C LYS A 37 -5.19 -8.46 -3.36
N GLU A 38 -6.08 -8.71 -2.40
CA GLU A 38 -7.50 -8.37 -2.55
C GLU A 38 -7.69 -6.84 -2.53
N LEU A 39 -7.00 -6.11 -1.65
CA LEU A 39 -7.07 -4.65 -1.61
C LEU A 39 -6.67 -4.00 -2.94
N ILE A 40 -5.59 -4.47 -3.57
CA ILE A 40 -5.15 -4.01 -4.89
C ILE A 40 -6.20 -4.32 -5.97
N LYS A 41 -6.78 -5.53 -5.93
CA LYS A 41 -7.80 -5.96 -6.88
C LYS A 41 -9.08 -5.12 -6.76
N ASP A 42 -9.53 -4.87 -5.55
CA ASP A 42 -10.73 -4.08 -5.27
C ASP A 42 -10.49 -2.61 -5.64
N GLY A 43 -9.31 -2.06 -5.29
CA GLY A 43 -8.93 -0.71 -5.67
C GLY A 43 -8.88 -0.50 -7.20
N ASN A 44 -8.33 -1.46 -7.94
CA ASN A 44 -8.37 -1.45 -9.41
C ASN A 44 -9.80 -1.54 -9.96
N SER A 45 -10.67 -2.34 -9.34
CA SER A 45 -12.08 -2.44 -9.73
C SER A 45 -12.81 -1.11 -9.55
N VAL A 46 -12.58 -0.42 -8.43
CA VAL A 46 -13.11 0.93 -8.17
C VAL A 46 -12.61 1.93 -9.21
N ILE A 47 -11.30 1.94 -9.48
CA ILE A 47 -10.69 2.80 -10.50
C ILE A 47 -11.36 2.60 -11.86
N ASN A 48 -11.57 1.35 -12.28
CA ASN A 48 -12.19 1.03 -13.56
C ASN A 48 -13.66 1.45 -13.62
N ALA A 49 -14.40 1.27 -12.54
CA ALA A 49 -15.79 1.72 -12.45
C ALA A 49 -15.89 3.26 -12.57
N ILE A 50 -15.01 4.00 -11.89
CA ILE A 50 -14.97 5.46 -11.97
C ILE A 50 -14.62 5.92 -13.39
N LYS A 51 -13.64 5.28 -14.05
CA LYS A 51 -13.30 5.58 -15.45
C LYS A 51 -14.50 5.38 -16.37
N GLY A 52 -15.24 4.28 -16.22
CA GLY A 52 -16.45 4.01 -17.01
C GLY A 52 -17.54 5.07 -16.78
N TYR A 53 -17.76 5.46 -15.53
CA TYR A 53 -18.68 6.55 -15.18
C TYR A 53 -18.24 7.88 -15.79
N SER A 54 -16.97 8.26 -15.65
CA SER A 54 -16.43 9.50 -16.22
C SER A 54 -16.59 9.57 -17.73
N LEU A 55 -16.33 8.47 -18.45
CA LEU A 55 -16.56 8.40 -19.90
C LEU A 55 -18.04 8.61 -20.26
N ALA A 56 -18.97 8.06 -19.46
CA ALA A 56 -20.40 8.25 -19.69
C ALA A 56 -20.83 9.70 -19.47
N VAL A 57 -20.33 10.36 -18.42
CA VAL A 57 -20.62 11.78 -18.14
C VAL A 57 -20.00 12.68 -19.21
N GLN A 58 -18.77 12.42 -19.64
CA GLN A 58 -18.14 13.16 -20.74
C GLN A 58 -18.97 13.07 -22.03
N LYS A 59 -19.43 11.86 -22.39
CA LYS A 59 -20.30 11.68 -23.57
C LYS A 59 -21.64 12.40 -23.43
N PHE A 60 -22.25 12.36 -22.25
CA PHE A 60 -23.48 13.08 -21.95
C PHE A 60 -23.29 14.59 -22.10
N SER A 61 -22.22 15.15 -21.53
CA SER A 61 -21.87 16.56 -21.63
C SER A 61 -21.65 16.98 -23.10
N LEU A 62 -20.93 16.18 -23.90
CA LEU A 62 -20.77 16.47 -25.33
C LEU A 62 -22.13 16.51 -26.06
N THR A 63 -23.00 15.55 -25.77
CA THR A 63 -24.35 15.51 -26.38
C THR A 63 -25.16 16.75 -25.98
N LEU A 64 -25.07 17.15 -24.71
CA LEU A 64 -25.74 18.34 -24.19
C LEU A 64 -25.22 19.63 -24.84
N SER A 65 -23.91 19.74 -25.06
CA SER A 65 -23.30 20.93 -25.70
C SER A 65 -23.74 21.13 -27.15
N MET A 66 -24.20 20.07 -27.81
CA MET A 66 -24.69 20.10 -29.19
C MET A 66 -26.16 20.46 -29.30
N PHE A 67 -26.89 20.60 -28.17
CA PHE A 67 -28.30 20.96 -28.22
C PHE A 67 -28.49 22.35 -28.83
N GLN A 68 -29.32 22.42 -29.85
CA GLN A 68 -29.78 23.64 -30.51
C GLN A 68 -31.26 23.47 -30.81
N PHE A 69 -32.03 24.55 -30.76
CA PHE A 69 -33.44 24.50 -31.17
C PHE A 69 -33.52 24.45 -32.71
N ASP A 70 -34.40 23.62 -33.24
CA ASP A 70 -34.72 23.60 -34.66
C ASP A 70 -35.64 24.80 -34.98
N THR A 71 -35.10 25.80 -35.69
CA THR A 71 -35.87 27.00 -36.06
C THR A 71 -36.89 26.72 -37.16
N VAL A 72 -38.16 27.08 -36.93
CA VAL A 72 -39.16 27.27 -37.98
C VAL A 72 -39.32 28.78 -38.22
N GLY A 73 -38.42 29.38 -39.01
CA GLY A 73 -38.38 30.82 -39.32
C GLY A 73 -36.96 31.38 -39.52
N ASP A 74 -36.83 32.67 -39.87
CA ASP A 74 -35.56 33.34 -40.21
C ASP A 74 -34.69 33.78 -39.00
N SER A 75 -35.16 33.61 -37.75
CA SER A 75 -34.40 34.00 -36.56
C SER A 75 -34.82 33.25 -35.28
N MET A 76 -33.85 32.94 -34.42
CA MET A 76 -34.06 32.43 -33.05
C MET A 76 -34.55 33.53 -32.10
N THR A 77 -35.37 33.17 -31.12
CA THR A 77 -35.73 34.07 -30.01
C THR A 77 -34.62 34.16 -28.97
N ASP A 78 -34.59 35.26 -28.19
CA ASP A 78 -33.60 35.46 -27.13
C ASP A 78 -33.64 34.34 -26.07
N ASP A 79 -34.83 33.79 -25.76
CA ASP A 79 -34.99 32.68 -24.81
C ASP A 79 -34.38 31.38 -25.32
N GLU A 80 -34.57 31.06 -26.61
CA GLU A 80 -33.97 29.88 -27.24
C GLU A 80 -32.44 29.98 -27.29
N ILE A 81 -31.90 31.18 -27.53
CA ILE A 81 -30.46 31.45 -27.47
C ILE A 81 -29.94 31.25 -26.04
N ASN A 82 -30.61 31.82 -25.03
CA ASN A 82 -30.20 31.73 -23.63
C ASN A 82 -30.23 30.29 -23.11
N ILE A 83 -31.24 29.50 -23.48
CA ILE A 83 -31.33 28.08 -23.07
C ILE A 83 -30.22 27.25 -23.72
N ALA A 84 -29.97 27.43 -25.02
CA ALA A 84 -28.89 26.72 -25.71
C ALA A 84 -27.51 27.06 -25.12
N GLN A 85 -27.25 28.34 -24.83
CA GLN A 85 -26.03 28.77 -24.13
C GLN A 85 -25.91 28.17 -22.73
N SER A 86 -27.00 28.14 -21.96
CA SER A 86 -27.01 27.52 -20.62
C SER A 86 -26.64 26.04 -20.66
N PHE A 87 -27.08 25.29 -21.67
CA PHE A 87 -26.70 23.89 -21.85
C PHE A 87 -25.23 23.72 -22.25
N GLN A 88 -24.68 24.64 -23.06
CA GLN A 88 -23.25 24.66 -23.37
C GLN A 88 -22.40 24.94 -22.14
N GLU A 89 -22.79 25.92 -21.32
CA GLU A 89 -22.11 26.23 -20.05
C GLU A 89 -22.17 25.06 -19.08
N PHE A 90 -23.34 24.45 -18.91
CA PHE A 90 -23.49 23.28 -18.03
C PHE A 90 -22.66 22.09 -18.53
N ALA A 91 -22.62 21.86 -19.84
CA ALA A 91 -21.75 20.85 -20.44
C ALA A 91 -20.26 21.15 -20.15
N GLY A 92 -19.82 22.40 -20.26
CA GLY A 92 -18.47 22.83 -19.90
C GLY A 92 -18.11 22.52 -18.45
N LEU A 93 -18.99 22.89 -17.51
CA LEU A 93 -18.81 22.57 -16.08
C LEU A 93 -18.72 21.07 -15.82
N LEU A 94 -19.49 20.24 -16.53
CA LEU A 94 -19.39 18.79 -16.42
C LEU A 94 -18.01 18.31 -16.90
N GLN A 95 -17.47 18.82 -18.01
CA GLN A 95 -16.14 18.43 -18.49
C GLN A 95 -15.03 18.78 -17.50
N GLU A 96 -15.09 19.94 -16.86
CA GLU A 96 -14.12 20.35 -15.84
C GLU A 96 -14.14 19.41 -14.63
N VAL A 97 -15.35 19.09 -14.12
CA VAL A 97 -15.51 18.13 -13.02
C VAL A 97 -14.97 16.74 -13.40
N GLU A 98 -15.17 16.30 -14.65
CA GLU A 98 -14.64 15.03 -15.13
C GLU A 98 -13.12 15.05 -15.27
N HIS A 99 -12.53 16.16 -15.69
CA HIS A 99 -11.08 16.34 -15.76
C HIS A 99 -10.44 16.14 -14.37
N ASP A 100 -10.96 16.83 -13.36
CA ASP A 100 -10.47 16.72 -11.98
C ASP A 100 -10.66 15.30 -11.42
N ARG A 101 -11.78 14.64 -11.73
CA ARG A 101 -12.00 13.25 -11.32
C ARG A 101 -11.01 12.29 -11.97
N MET A 102 -10.64 12.51 -13.23
CA MET A 102 -9.65 11.68 -13.91
C MET A 102 -8.24 11.87 -13.32
N MET A 103 -7.90 13.08 -12.89
CA MET A 103 -6.66 13.34 -12.14
C MET A 103 -6.64 12.60 -10.79
N LEU A 104 -7.77 12.59 -10.08
CA LEU A 104 -7.95 11.79 -8.85
C LEU A 104 -7.75 10.29 -9.08
N VAL A 105 -8.33 9.76 -10.15
CA VAL A 105 -8.17 8.34 -10.52
C VAL A 105 -6.70 8.00 -10.79
N GLN A 106 -5.98 8.88 -11.48
CA GLN A 106 -4.56 8.70 -11.72
C GLN A 106 -3.75 8.73 -10.41
N ASN A 107 -4.04 9.67 -9.51
CA ASN A 107 -3.42 9.74 -8.20
C ASN A 107 -3.67 8.49 -7.36
N ALA A 108 -4.88 7.94 -7.39
CA ALA A 108 -5.19 6.68 -6.70
C ALA A 108 -4.38 5.50 -7.26
N SER A 109 -4.24 5.42 -8.58
CA SER A 109 -3.35 4.42 -9.21
C SER A 109 -1.90 4.57 -8.69
N ASP A 110 -1.40 5.81 -8.63
CA ASP A 110 0.03 6.05 -8.50
C ASP A 110 0.50 6.10 -7.05
N LEU A 111 -0.38 6.56 -6.15
CA LEU A 111 -0.10 6.74 -4.73
C LEU A 111 -0.68 5.64 -3.86
N LEU A 112 -1.60 4.80 -4.38
CA LEU A 112 -2.11 3.62 -3.66
C LEU A 112 -1.73 2.31 -4.34
N ILE A 113 -2.18 2.11 -5.59
CA ILE A 113 -2.07 0.80 -6.24
C ILE A 113 -0.60 0.42 -6.47
N ARG A 114 0.16 1.27 -7.17
CA ARG A 114 1.57 0.98 -7.49
C ARG A 114 2.44 0.76 -6.24
N PRO A 115 2.34 1.57 -5.17
CA PRO A 115 3.11 1.33 -3.94
C PRO A 115 2.79 -0.02 -3.29
N LEU A 116 1.51 -0.40 -3.20
CA LEU A 116 1.11 -1.69 -2.63
C LEU A 116 1.58 -2.87 -3.49
N GLU A 117 1.51 -2.75 -4.82
CA GLU A 117 2.05 -3.74 -5.75
C GLU A 117 3.56 -3.90 -5.59
N LYS A 118 4.28 -2.77 -5.51
CA LYS A 118 5.72 -2.73 -5.30
C LYS A 118 6.10 -3.39 -3.99
N PHE A 119 5.44 -3.06 -2.88
CA PHE A 119 5.68 -3.69 -1.59
C PHE A 119 5.47 -5.21 -1.64
N ARG A 120 4.38 -5.66 -2.27
CA ARG A 120 4.09 -7.09 -2.41
C ARG A 120 5.15 -7.83 -3.24
N LYS A 121 5.66 -7.21 -4.30
CA LYS A 121 6.67 -7.81 -5.17
C LYS A 121 8.06 -7.79 -4.53
N GLU A 122 8.50 -6.64 -4.05
CA GLU A 122 9.88 -6.41 -3.61
C GLU A 122 10.12 -6.79 -2.16
N GLN A 123 9.11 -6.73 -1.29
CA GLN A 123 9.28 -7.06 0.12
C GLN A 123 8.81 -8.48 0.39
N ILE A 124 7.53 -8.78 0.11
CA ILE A 124 6.97 -10.12 0.35
C ILE A 124 7.57 -11.14 -0.62
N GLY A 125 7.71 -10.81 -1.91
CA GLY A 125 8.30 -11.70 -2.91
C GLY A 125 9.74 -12.10 -2.56
N VAL A 126 10.59 -11.13 -2.22
CA VAL A 126 11.99 -11.40 -1.82
C VAL A 126 12.06 -12.24 -0.54
N THR A 127 11.16 -12.00 0.43
CA THR A 127 11.08 -12.81 1.65
C THR A 127 10.77 -14.27 1.36
N LYS A 128 9.91 -14.55 0.38
CA LYS A 128 9.61 -15.94 -0.04
C LYS A 128 10.81 -16.64 -0.65
N GLU A 129 11.64 -15.93 -1.42
CA GLU A 129 12.88 -16.51 -1.96
C GLU A 129 13.91 -16.77 -0.86
N LYS A 130 14.02 -15.86 0.13
CA LYS A 130 14.87 -16.05 1.31
C LYS A 130 14.41 -17.24 2.15
N ARG A 131 13.10 -17.42 2.33
CA ARG A 131 12.51 -18.61 2.97
C ARG A 131 12.92 -19.90 2.27
N LYS A 132 12.78 -19.97 0.94
CA LYS A 132 13.17 -21.15 0.16
C LYS A 132 14.67 -21.47 0.31
N LYS A 133 15.53 -20.45 0.30
CA LYS A 133 16.97 -20.62 0.55
C LYS A 133 17.21 -21.20 1.94
N PHE A 134 16.58 -20.63 2.97
CA PHE A 134 16.67 -21.12 4.34
C PHE A 134 16.20 -22.59 4.48
N GLU A 135 15.04 -22.94 3.92
CA GLU A 135 14.53 -24.32 3.92
C GLU A 135 15.52 -25.29 3.24
N LYS A 136 16.06 -24.91 2.07
CA LYS A 136 17.04 -25.71 1.34
C LYS A 136 18.35 -25.92 2.10
N GLU A 137 18.92 -24.87 2.68
CA GLU A 137 20.16 -25.01 3.45
C GLU A 137 19.92 -25.74 4.78
N SER A 138 18.72 -25.61 5.38
CA SER A 138 18.30 -26.38 6.55
C SER A 138 18.25 -27.89 6.25
N GLU A 139 17.65 -28.29 5.13
CA GLU A 139 17.59 -29.70 4.70
C GLU A 139 18.99 -30.29 4.47
N LYS A 140 19.88 -29.54 3.80
CA LYS A 140 21.27 -29.97 3.58
C LYS A 140 22.03 -30.16 4.88
N TYR A 141 21.95 -29.17 5.78
CA TYR A 141 22.63 -29.22 7.06
C TYR A 141 22.18 -30.42 7.89
N TYR A 142 20.88 -30.64 8.06
CA TYR A 142 20.38 -31.79 8.82
C TYR A 142 20.66 -33.12 8.14
N SER A 143 20.62 -33.20 6.81
CA SER A 143 21.07 -34.40 6.09
C SER A 143 22.55 -34.69 6.35
N GLN A 144 23.39 -33.66 6.45
CA GLN A 144 24.81 -33.84 6.73
C GLN A 144 25.08 -34.18 8.20
N VAL A 145 24.33 -33.61 9.14
CA VAL A 145 24.37 -34.01 10.56
C VAL A 145 24.02 -35.49 10.71
N ASP A 146 22.96 -35.96 10.08
CA ASP A 146 22.56 -37.38 10.15
C ASP A 146 23.65 -38.31 9.59
N LYS A 147 24.24 -37.97 8.44
CA LYS A 147 25.38 -38.73 7.87
C LYS A 147 26.59 -38.75 8.79
N HIS A 148 26.88 -37.63 9.46
CA HIS A 148 28.02 -37.47 10.36
C HIS A 148 27.83 -38.28 11.65
N VAL A 149 26.65 -38.22 12.26
CA VAL A 149 26.29 -39.02 13.44
C VAL A 149 26.37 -40.52 13.15
N ASN A 150 26.00 -40.94 11.94
CA ASN A 150 26.06 -42.34 11.52
C ASN A 150 27.45 -42.78 11.01
N LEU A 151 28.48 -41.93 11.10
CA LEU A 151 29.83 -42.22 10.64
C LEU A 151 30.55 -43.18 11.60
N SER A 152 31.10 -44.27 11.08
CA SER A 152 31.86 -45.23 11.88
C SER A 152 33.20 -44.65 12.34
N SER A 153 33.50 -44.76 13.63
CA SER A 153 34.80 -44.40 14.22
C SER A 153 35.99 -45.24 13.73
N LYS A 154 35.72 -46.30 12.96
CA LYS A 154 36.76 -47.16 12.34
C LYS A 154 37.24 -46.64 10.98
N LYS A 155 36.67 -45.54 10.47
CA LYS A 155 37.13 -44.91 9.23
C LYS A 155 38.52 -44.30 9.40
N LYS A 156 39.21 -44.06 8.28
CA LYS A 156 40.52 -43.40 8.29
C LYS A 156 40.37 -41.99 8.85
N GLU A 157 41.36 -41.53 9.61
CA GLU A 157 41.40 -40.19 10.19
C GLU A 157 41.12 -39.09 9.15
N SER A 158 41.72 -39.19 7.96
CA SER A 158 41.48 -38.22 6.87
C SER A 158 40.01 -38.15 6.42
N GLN A 159 39.27 -39.26 6.48
CA GLN A 159 37.85 -39.31 6.13
C GLN A 159 36.96 -38.76 7.25
N LEU A 160 37.41 -38.85 8.51
CA LEU A 160 36.73 -38.22 9.64
C LEU A 160 36.88 -36.71 9.55
N GLN A 161 38.11 -36.23 9.30
CA GLN A 161 38.41 -34.81 9.12
C GLN A 161 37.64 -34.18 7.94
N GLU A 162 37.59 -34.86 6.79
CA GLU A 162 36.79 -34.39 5.64
C GLU A 162 35.29 -34.29 5.98
N ALA A 163 34.76 -35.25 6.76
CA ALA A 163 33.36 -35.20 7.19
C ALA A 163 33.08 -34.03 8.14
N ASP A 164 34.02 -33.74 9.06
CA ASP A 164 33.95 -32.58 9.95
C ASP A 164 33.96 -31.26 9.16
N GLU A 165 34.88 -31.10 8.20
CA GLU A 165 34.97 -29.88 7.36
C GLU A 165 33.69 -29.63 6.56
N VAL A 166 33.11 -30.69 5.98
CA VAL A 166 31.84 -30.57 5.24
C VAL A 166 30.69 -30.21 6.18
N LEU A 167 30.62 -30.81 7.38
CA LEU A 167 29.58 -30.49 8.35
C LEU A 167 29.68 -29.03 8.82
N ASP A 168 30.89 -28.56 9.12
CA ASP A 168 31.13 -27.18 9.53
C ASP A 168 30.74 -26.18 8.44
N LYS A 169 31.06 -26.50 7.17
CA LYS A 169 30.65 -25.69 6.02
C LYS A 169 29.13 -25.59 5.88
N GLU A 170 28.43 -26.72 5.94
CA GLU A 170 26.96 -26.72 5.84
C GLU A 170 26.30 -26.03 7.05
N ARG A 171 26.91 -26.13 8.25
CA ARG A 171 26.46 -25.38 9.44
C ARG A 171 26.53 -23.87 9.21
N VAL A 172 27.62 -23.37 8.65
CA VAL A 172 27.78 -21.94 8.34
C VAL A 172 26.75 -21.50 7.30
N ASN A 173 26.57 -22.26 6.21
CA ASN A 173 25.58 -21.95 5.18
C ASN A 173 24.15 -21.85 5.74
N PHE A 174 23.78 -22.82 6.58
CA PHE A 174 22.49 -22.83 7.28
C PHE A 174 22.32 -21.58 8.15
N TYR A 175 23.30 -21.29 8.99
CA TYR A 175 23.26 -20.14 9.90
C TYR A 175 23.16 -18.81 9.13
N GLU A 176 23.98 -18.60 8.11
CA GLU A 176 23.92 -17.38 7.28
C GLU A 176 22.54 -17.24 6.62
N SER A 177 21.98 -18.33 6.08
CA SER A 177 20.66 -18.31 5.47
C SER A 177 19.54 -18.01 6.48
N SER A 178 19.67 -18.49 7.72
CA SER A 178 18.74 -18.25 8.82
C SER A 178 18.73 -16.78 9.23
N VAL A 179 19.90 -16.19 9.43
CA VAL A 179 20.05 -14.77 9.78
C VAL A 179 19.54 -13.87 8.64
N GLU A 180 19.91 -14.18 7.38
CA GLU A 180 19.39 -13.44 6.21
C GLU A 180 17.85 -13.48 6.15
N TYR A 181 17.25 -14.63 6.45
CA TYR A 181 15.80 -14.78 6.41
C TYR A 181 15.10 -14.00 7.53
N VAL A 182 15.58 -14.11 8.77
CA VAL A 182 15.05 -13.35 9.92
C VAL A 182 15.20 -11.83 9.68
N TYR A 183 16.36 -11.39 9.17
CA TYR A 183 16.57 -9.99 8.80
C TYR A 183 15.54 -9.52 7.78
N GLN A 184 15.26 -10.34 6.77
CA GLN A 184 14.27 -10.00 5.74
C GLN A 184 12.86 -9.89 6.34
N ILE A 185 12.47 -10.77 7.26
CA ILE A 185 11.18 -10.68 7.98
C ILE A 185 11.08 -9.36 8.75
N HIS A 186 12.12 -8.99 9.50
CA HIS A 186 12.17 -7.71 10.21
C HIS A 186 12.04 -6.52 9.25
N GLN A 187 12.71 -6.57 8.11
CA GLN A 187 12.62 -5.52 7.09
C GLN A 187 11.18 -5.36 6.58
N VAL A 188 10.45 -6.46 6.32
CA VAL A 188 9.05 -6.39 5.90
C VAL A 188 8.19 -5.75 6.99
N GLN A 189 8.36 -6.14 8.25
CA GLN A 189 7.56 -5.57 9.35
C GLN A 189 7.79 -4.08 9.54
N ASP A 190 9.03 -3.62 9.37
CA ASP A 190 9.33 -2.21 9.47
C ASP A 190 8.82 -1.42 8.26
N ARG A 191 8.99 -1.94 7.05
CA ARG A 191 8.51 -1.29 5.83
C ARG A 191 6.99 -1.27 5.72
N LYS A 192 6.30 -2.32 6.20
CA LYS A 192 4.82 -2.40 6.24
C LYS A 192 4.18 -1.16 6.88
N LYS A 193 4.84 -0.57 7.88
CA LYS A 193 4.36 0.62 8.59
C LYS A 193 4.32 1.86 7.72
N PHE A 194 5.17 1.95 6.70
CA PHE A 194 5.29 3.10 5.81
C PHE A 194 4.69 2.77 4.44
N ASP A 195 5.20 1.73 3.79
CA ASP A 195 4.86 1.33 2.41
C ASP A 195 3.42 0.79 2.24
N VAL A 196 2.67 0.59 3.32
CA VAL A 196 1.25 0.21 3.29
C VAL A 196 0.36 1.26 3.94
N VAL A 197 0.72 1.73 5.14
CA VAL A 197 -0.14 2.64 5.91
C VAL A 197 -0.17 4.04 5.28
N GLU A 198 0.96 4.55 4.79
CA GLU A 198 1.00 5.88 4.16
C GLU A 198 0.20 5.92 2.86
N PRO A 199 0.35 4.97 1.90
CA PRO A 199 -0.48 4.91 0.69
C PRO A 199 -1.98 4.87 0.98
N VAL A 200 -2.43 4.00 1.90
CA VAL A 200 -3.84 3.88 2.26
C VAL A 200 -4.38 5.18 2.86
N SER A 201 -3.57 5.83 3.68
CA SER A 201 -3.93 7.11 4.28
C SER A 201 -3.90 8.25 3.25
N ALA A 202 -2.95 8.29 2.32
CA ALA A 202 -2.98 9.28 1.26
C ALA A 202 -4.22 9.11 0.37
N ALA A 203 -4.56 7.86 0.03
CA ALA A 203 -5.70 7.52 -0.81
C ALA A 203 -7.04 7.93 -0.23
N CYS A 204 -7.29 7.63 1.05
CA CYS A 204 -8.57 8.01 1.65
C CYS A 204 -8.67 9.54 1.86
N GLY A 205 -7.55 10.27 1.81
CA GLY A 205 -7.48 11.71 2.01
C GLY A 205 -7.67 12.47 0.70
N LEU A 206 -7.15 11.95 -0.41
CA LEU A 206 -7.20 12.55 -1.75
C LEU A 206 -8.57 13.16 -2.12
N PRO A 207 -9.72 12.50 -1.88
CA PRO A 207 -11.04 13.11 -2.13
C PRO A 207 -11.30 14.36 -1.28
N LEU A 208 -10.89 14.38 -0.01
CA LEU A 208 -11.03 15.56 0.84
C LEU A 208 -10.17 16.72 0.32
N TYR A 209 -8.91 16.49 -0.05
CA TYR A 209 -8.03 17.56 -0.53
C TYR A 209 -8.48 18.16 -1.88
N LEU A 210 -8.90 17.32 -2.81
CA LEU A 210 -9.23 17.76 -4.17
C LEU A 210 -10.66 18.29 -4.29
N PHE A 211 -11.60 17.75 -3.50
CA PHE A 211 -12.97 18.28 -3.52
C PHE A 211 -13.24 19.37 -2.49
N ALA A 212 -12.49 19.49 -1.38
CA ALA A 212 -12.76 20.55 -0.39
C ALA A 212 -12.80 21.97 -0.96
N PRO A 213 -11.91 22.39 -1.90
CA PRO A 213 -12.01 23.70 -2.54
C PRO A 213 -13.29 23.85 -3.38
N MET A 214 -13.73 22.75 -4.01
CA MET A 214 -14.94 22.67 -4.82
C MET A 214 -16.22 22.82 -3.98
N TRP A 215 -16.21 22.30 -2.74
CA TRP A 215 -17.30 22.46 -1.78
C TRP A 215 -17.27 23.80 -1.03
N HIS A 216 -16.08 24.37 -0.80
CA HIS A 216 -15.93 25.64 -0.09
C HIS A 216 -16.39 26.85 -0.94
N ASN A 217 -16.29 26.75 -2.27
CA ASN A 217 -16.68 27.83 -3.19
C ASN A 217 -18.19 27.88 -3.49
N ARG A 218 -19.00 26.94 -2.98
CA ARG A 218 -20.47 26.96 -3.11
C ARG A 218 -21.09 26.85 -1.74
N GLY A 219 -21.60 27.99 -1.26
CA GLY A 219 -22.24 28.11 0.04
C GLY A 219 -23.25 27.01 0.32
N ASN A 220 -23.07 26.42 1.50
CA ASN A 220 -24.05 25.79 2.38
C ASN A 220 -24.33 24.28 2.31
N THR A 221 -24.22 23.70 3.51
CA THR A 221 -24.92 22.53 4.07
C THR A 221 -24.69 21.14 3.47
N LYS A 222 -23.55 20.49 3.79
CA LYS A 222 -23.48 19.08 4.25
C LYS A 222 -22.24 18.85 5.14
N HIS A 223 -22.32 19.27 6.41
CA HIS A 223 -21.18 19.20 7.34
C HIS A 223 -20.91 17.82 7.98
N THR A 224 -21.88 16.91 8.05
CA THR A 224 -21.74 15.73 8.93
C THR A 224 -20.81 14.63 8.38
N VAL A 225 -20.88 14.32 7.08
CA VAL A 225 -20.02 13.28 6.47
C VAL A 225 -18.57 13.73 6.40
N THR A 226 -18.35 14.99 6.02
CA THR A 226 -17.03 15.61 5.97
C THR A 226 -16.38 15.63 7.36
N VAL A 227 -17.12 15.98 8.42
CA VAL A 227 -16.58 16.02 9.80
C VAL A 227 -16.16 14.63 10.29
N HIS A 228 -16.97 13.58 10.04
CA HIS A 228 -16.61 12.21 10.44
C HIS A 228 -15.41 11.66 9.66
N PHE A 229 -15.36 11.90 8.33
CA PHE A 229 -14.22 11.47 7.51
C PHE A 229 -12.93 12.20 7.93
N THR A 230 -13.00 13.51 8.17
CA THR A 230 -11.88 14.33 8.64
C THR A 230 -11.41 13.91 10.05
N ALA A 231 -12.32 13.56 10.96
CA ALA A 231 -11.97 13.10 12.31
C ALA A 231 -11.22 11.75 12.29
N HIS A 232 -11.69 10.78 11.50
CA HIS A 232 -10.98 9.51 11.31
C HIS A 232 -9.63 9.71 10.60
N PHE A 233 -9.57 10.62 9.63
CA PHE A 233 -8.32 11.01 8.98
C PHE A 233 -7.30 11.62 9.92
N CYS A 234 -7.75 12.56 10.76
CA CYS A 234 -6.90 13.23 11.72
C CYS A 234 -6.40 12.24 12.78
N THR A 235 -7.25 11.30 13.20
CA THR A 235 -6.87 10.22 14.13
C THR A 235 -5.84 9.27 13.48
N LEU A 236 -6.05 8.86 12.23
CA LEU A 236 -5.14 7.98 11.49
C LEU A 236 -3.80 8.68 11.21
N SER A 237 -3.83 9.93 10.77
CA SER A 237 -2.64 10.75 10.53
C SER A 237 -1.85 11.01 11.81
N THR A 238 -2.54 11.30 12.92
CA THR A 238 -1.90 11.45 14.24
C THR A 238 -1.31 10.13 14.73
N ALA A 239 -2.01 9.00 14.55
CA ALA A 239 -1.48 7.68 14.87
C ALA A 239 -0.22 7.35 14.06
N ILE A 240 -0.21 7.67 12.75
CA ILE A 240 0.94 7.52 11.85
C ILE A 240 2.11 8.41 12.30
N LEU A 241 1.86 9.65 12.71
CA LEU A 241 2.90 10.56 13.20
C LEU A 241 3.48 10.14 14.54
N VAL A 242 2.64 9.68 15.48
CA VAL A 242 3.08 9.13 16.76
C VAL A 242 3.93 7.87 16.53
N PHE A 243 3.58 7.07 15.52
CA PHE A 243 4.36 5.90 15.13
C PHE A 243 5.67 6.26 14.41
N GLY A 244 5.64 7.24 13.50
CA GLY A 244 6.78 7.75 12.73
C GLY A 244 7.80 8.51 13.57
N ARG A 245 7.39 9.21 14.63
CA ARG A 245 8.30 9.90 15.56
C ARG A 245 9.26 8.96 16.32
N LYS A 246 9.03 7.64 16.32
CA LYS A 246 10.00 6.65 16.85
C LYS A 246 11.15 6.31 15.90
N LYS A 247 11.14 6.72 14.62
CA LYS A 247 12.28 6.63 13.70
C LYS A 247 12.38 7.92 12.87
N LYS A 248 13.34 8.79 13.22
CA LYS A 248 13.65 10.06 12.52
C LYS A 248 13.58 9.91 10.99
N ASN A 249 12.69 10.67 10.32
CA ASN A 249 13.03 11.42 9.11
C ASN A 249 11.95 12.45 8.73
N ILE A 250 12.41 13.59 8.23
CA ILE A 250 11.80 14.93 8.24
C ILE A 250 10.78 15.18 7.10
N GLY A 251 10.27 14.14 6.44
CA GLY A 251 9.34 14.31 5.30
C GLY A 251 7.86 14.52 5.67
N CYS A 252 7.40 13.91 6.76
CA CYS A 252 5.97 13.92 7.13
C CYS A 252 5.49 15.26 7.69
N THR A 253 6.39 16.06 8.30
CA THR A 253 6.02 17.31 8.99
C THR A 253 5.49 18.39 8.04
N PHE A 254 5.89 18.39 6.77
CA PHE A 254 5.50 19.46 5.85
C PHE A 254 4.03 19.34 5.42
N TRP A 255 3.56 18.12 5.15
CA TRP A 255 2.16 17.89 4.75
C TRP A 255 1.19 18.02 5.93
N THR A 256 1.60 17.63 7.14
CA THR A 256 0.74 17.80 8.32
C THR A 256 0.60 19.26 8.74
N ILE A 257 1.67 20.06 8.67
CA ILE A 257 1.57 21.50 8.99
C ILE A 257 0.64 22.20 7.99
N PHE A 258 0.72 21.85 6.70
CA PHE A 258 -0.21 22.37 5.70
C PHE A 258 -1.66 21.96 6.01
N PHE A 259 -1.89 20.70 6.41
CA PHE A 259 -3.25 20.21 6.70
C PHE A 259 -3.84 20.76 8.01
N PHE A 260 -3.02 20.95 9.04
CA PHE A 260 -3.44 21.55 10.30
C PHE A 260 -3.73 23.05 10.11
N HIS A 261 -2.87 23.77 9.37
CA HIS A 261 -3.05 25.21 9.15
C HIS A 261 -4.25 25.52 8.23
N PHE A 262 -4.55 24.64 7.27
CA PHE A 262 -5.71 24.82 6.38
C PHE A 262 -7.03 24.39 7.04
N SER A 263 -7.04 23.30 7.82
CA SER A 263 -8.23 22.86 8.56
C SER A 263 -8.59 23.77 9.73
N PHE A 264 -7.59 24.33 10.43
CA PHE A 264 -7.84 25.19 11.60
C PHE A 264 -8.34 26.59 11.19
N ASN A 265 -7.82 27.17 10.11
CA ASN A 265 -8.34 28.44 9.57
C ASN A 265 -9.74 28.28 8.95
N SER A 266 -10.10 27.08 8.48
CA SER A 266 -11.46 26.79 7.96
C SER A 266 -12.49 26.49 9.05
N PHE A 267 -12.07 26.32 10.31
CA PHE A 267 -12.95 26.06 11.46
C PHE A 267 -13.26 27.34 12.27
N LEU A 268 -12.51 28.43 12.03
CA LEU A 268 -12.59 29.69 12.77
C LEU A 268 -13.15 30.88 11.95
N SER A 269 -13.44 30.69 10.66
CA SER A 269 -14.18 31.62 9.79
C SER A 269 -15.54 31.03 9.44
#